data_AF-A0A0B0NZW2-F1
#
_entry.id   AF-A0A0B0NZW2-F1
#
_cell.length_a   1.000
_cell.length_b   1.000
_cell.length_c   1.000
_cell.angle_alpha   90.00
_cell.angle_beta   90.00
_cell.angle_gamma   90.00
#
_symmetry.space_group_name_H-M   'P 1'
#
loop_
_entity.id
_entity.type
_entity.pdbx_description
1 polymer ?
#
loop_
_entity_poly.entity_id
_entity_poly.type
_entity_poly.pdbx_seq_one_letter_code
_entity_poly.pdbx_strand_id
1 'polypeptide(L)' 'MTKEECMEALSKHANIKPVITSTVWNELEKENKEFFEAYAQSQSKQDRMSEEETSRMIQKMISDSSSKDPDE' A
#
# COMPACT_ATOMS: atom_id res chain seq x y z
N MET A 1 5.91 -1.50 -2.43
CA MET A 1 6.81 -2.64 -2.67
C MET A 1 7.31 -3.14 -1.33
N THR A 2 7.03 -4.39 -0.98
CA THR A 2 7.46 -4.98 0.30
C THR A 2 8.89 -5.50 0.20
N LYS A 3 9.49 -5.79 1.36
CA LYS A 3 10.81 -6.44 1.43
C LYS A 3 10.78 -7.80 0.73
N GLU A 4 9.70 -8.55 0.92
CA GLU A 4 9.46 -9.87 0.34
C GLU A 4 9.37 -9.81 -1.19
N GLU A 5 8.59 -8.88 -1.73
CA GLU A 5 8.50 -8.63 -3.18
C GLU A 5 9.86 -8.27 -3.77
N CYS A 6 10.63 -7.44 -3.07
CA CYS A 6 11.97 -7.06 -3.50
C CYS A 6 12.94 -8.26 -3.50
N MET A 7 12.89 -9.10 -2.46
CA MET A 7 13.68 -10.34 -2.38
C MET A 7 13.33 -11.31 -3.51
N GLU A 8 12.04 -11.52 -3.79
CA GLU A 8 11.59 -12.42 -4.86
C GLU A 8 12.02 -11.89 -6.24
N ALA A 9 11.79 -10.61 -6.52
CA ALA A 9 12.14 -10.00 -7.79
C ALA A 9 13.66 -10.08 -8.06
N LEU A 10 14.48 -9.74 -7.07
CA LEU A 10 15.94 -9.79 -7.23
C LEU A 10 16.47 -11.22 -7.32
N SER A 11 15.85 -12.18 -6.62
CA SER A 11 16.19 -13.59 -6.78
C SER A 11 15.84 -14.10 -8.18
N LYS A 12 14.65 -13.76 -8.69
CA LYS A 12 14.16 -14.27 -9.98
C LYS A 12 14.82 -13.61 -11.19
N HIS A 13 15.02 -12.30 -11.13
CA HIS A 13 15.44 -11.50 -12.30
C HIS A 13 16.94 -11.18 -12.30
N ALA A 14 17.59 -11.20 -11.13
CA ALA A 14 19.01 -10.89 -11.01
C ALA A 14 19.84 -12.04 -10.39
N ASN A 15 19.21 -13.18 -10.07
CA ASN A 15 19.87 -14.33 -9.44
C ASN A 15 20.62 -13.98 -8.14
N ILE A 16 20.10 -13.00 -7.39
CA ILE A 16 20.67 -12.59 -6.11
C ILE A 16 20.07 -13.46 -5.00
N LYS A 17 20.92 -14.08 -4.17
CA LYS A 17 20.45 -14.91 -3.05
C LYS A 17 19.62 -14.05 -2.07
N PRO A 18 18.45 -14.53 -1.61
CA PRO A 18 17.57 -13.76 -0.70
C PRO A 18 18.27 -13.26 0.57
N VAL A 19 19.24 -14.02 1.10
CA VAL A 19 20.04 -13.61 2.27
C VAL A 19 20.84 -12.32 2.02
N ILE A 20 21.33 -12.11 0.79
CA ILE A 20 22.07 -10.89 0.43
C ILE A 20 21.11 -9.71 0.43
N THR A 21 19.97 -9.83 -0.26
CA THR A 21 18.95 -8.77 -0.30
C THR A 21 18.43 -8.42 1.09
N SER A 22 18.16 -9.42 1.93
CA SER A 22 17.71 -9.20 3.31
C SER A 22 18.76 -8.47 4.15
N THR A 23 20.03 -8.82 3.97
CA THR A 23 21.14 -8.16 4.68
C THR A 23 21.26 -6.70 4.26
N VAL A 24 21.29 -6.42 2.95
CA VAL A 24 21.37 -5.04 2.43
C VAL A 24 20.17 -4.22 2.86
N TRP A 25 18.96 -4.78 2.79
CA TRP A 25 17.75 -4.10 3.24
C TRP A 25 17.83 -3.69 4.71
N ASN A 26 18.26 -4.59 5.58
CA ASN A 26 18.38 -4.31 7.01
C ASN A 26 19.42 -3.21 7.30
N GLU A 27 20.55 -3.18 6.57
CA GLU A 27 21.54 -2.11 6.74
C GLU A 27 21.01 -0.78 6.18
N LEU A 28 20.32 -0.78 5.04
CA LEU A 28 19.68 0.42 4.50
C LEU A 28 18.64 1.01 5.47
N GLU A 29 17.86 0.16 6.13
CA GLU A 29 16.86 0.58 7.12
C GLU A 29 17.50 1.21 8.36
N LYS A 30 18.65 0.69 8.81
CA LYS A 30 19.42 1.27 9.93
C LYS A 30 20.02 2.63 9.58
N GLU A 31 20.57 2.77 8.38
CA GLU A 31 21.25 3.98 7.93
C GLU A 31 20.27 5.08 7.48
N ASN A 32 19.07 4.72 7.02
CA ASN A 32 18.11 5.63 6.41
C ASN A 32 16.74 5.61 7.12
N LYS A 33 16.74 5.67 8.45
CA LYS A 33 15.53 5.49 9.28
C LYS A 33 14.36 6.39 8.87
N GLU A 34 14.60 7.69 8.67
CA GLU A 34 13.55 8.64 8.29
C GLU A 34 12.88 8.28 6.96
N PHE A 35 13.66 7.80 5.99
CA PHE A 35 13.13 7.34 4.71
C PHE A 35 12.23 6.11 4.91
N PHE A 36 12.70 5.11 5.66
CA PHE A 36 11.94 3.87 5.86
C PHE A 36 10.69 4.08 6.74
N GLU A 37 10.71 5.02 7.69
CA GLU A 37 9.51 5.44 8.44
C GLU A 37 8.48 6.09 7.51
N ALA A 38 8.90 7.05 6.68
CA ALA A 38 8.01 7.68 5.70
C ALA A 38 7.49 6.67 4.66
N TYR A 39 8.35 5.74 4.23
CA TYR A 39 8.01 4.66 3.30
C TYR A 39 6.93 3.74 3.89
N ALA A 40 7.12 3.27 5.12
CA ALA A 40 6.14 2.43 5.82
C ALA A 40 4.79 3.15 6.02
N GLN A 41 4.83 4.43 6.40
CA GLN A 41 3.61 5.24 6.49
C GLN A 41 2.90 5.37 5.13
N SER A 42 3.64 5.56 4.03
CA SER A 42 3.06 5.65 2.70
C SER A 42 2.37 4.34 2.27
N GLN A 43 2.96 3.19 2.60
CA GLN A 43 2.38 1.88 2.33
C GLN A 43 1.08 1.68 3.11
N SER A 44 1.04 2.08 4.39
CA SER A 44 -0.19 2.00 5.21
C SER A 44 -1.31 2.92 4.71
N LYS A 45 -0.96 4.03 4.03
CA LYS A 45 -1.94 4.95 3.41
C LYS A 45 -2.47 4.42 2.09
N GLN A 46 -1.70 3.58 1.38
CA GLN A 46 -2.19 2.92 0.18
C GLN A 46 -3.31 1.90 0.51
N ASP A 47 -3.28 1.35 1.73
CA ASP A 47 -4.34 0.48 2.28
C ASP A 47 -5.55 1.24 2.87
N ARG A 48 -5.58 2.58 2.87
CA ARG A 48 -6.60 3.37 3.61
C ARG A 48 -7.99 3.44 2.99
N MET A 49 -8.26 2.76 1.88
CA MET A 49 -9.63 2.38 1.52
C MET A 49 -9.56 1.04 0.81
N SER A 50 -10.17 0.01 1.40
CA SER A 50 -10.43 -1.19 0.62
C SER A 50 -11.40 -0.82 -0.51
N GLU A 51 -11.33 -1.56 -1.61
CA GLU A 51 -12.30 -1.42 -2.71
C GLU A 51 -13.74 -1.57 -2.20
N GLU A 52 -13.94 -2.39 -1.17
CA GLU A 52 -15.22 -2.55 -0.47
C GLU A 52 -15.65 -1.29 0.27
N GLU A 53 -14.73 -0.62 0.96
CA GLU A 53 -15.01 0.60 1.71
C GLU A 53 -15.37 1.76 0.76
N THR A 54 -14.66 1.85 -0.36
CA THR A 54 -14.95 2.81 -1.44
C THR A 54 -16.31 2.54 -2.08
N SER A 55 -16.60 1.27 -2.36
CA SER A 55 -17.88 0.85 -2.95
C SER A 55 -19.07 1.16 -2.04
N ARG A 56 -18.91 0.95 -0.72
CA ARG A 56 -19.94 1.29 0.29
C ARG A 56 -20.19 2.80 0.36
N MET A 57 -19.14 3.62 0.30
CA MET A 57 -19.28 5.08 0.28
C MET A 57 -20.02 5.56 -0.98
N ILE A 58 -19.69 5.00 -2.15
CA ILE A 58 -20.36 5.33 -3.42
C ILE A 58 -21.85 4.97 -3.37
N GLN A 59 -22.20 3.76 -2.93
CA GLN A 59 -23.61 3.35 -2.78
C GLN A 59 -24.39 4.28 -1.85
N LYS A 60 -23.81 4.66 -0.71
CA LYS A 60 -24.45 5.56 0.26
C LYS A 60 -24.75 6.93 -0.35
N MET A 61 -23.80 7.52 -1.09
CA MET A 61 -24.01 8.81 -1.76
C MET A 61 -25.12 8.75 -2.82
N ILE A 62 -25.25 7.63 -3.55
CA ILE A 62 -26.31 7.45 -4.55
C ILE A 62 -27.68 7.36 -3.87
N SER A 63 -27.81 6.57 -2.79
CA SER A 63 -29.05 6.45 -2.03
C SER A 63 -29.51 7.78 -1.39
N ASP A 64 -28.56 8.56 -0.85
CA ASP A 64 -28.84 9.88 -0.26
C ASP A 64 -29.24 10.93 -1.32
N SER A 65 -28.86 10.72 -2.59
CA SER A 65 -29.20 11.63 -3.70
C SER A 65 -30.56 11.32 -4.33
N SER A 66 -30.98 10.04 -4.36
CA SER A 66 -32.30 9.62 -4.87
C SER A 66 -33.47 9.90 -3.93
N SER A 67 -33.23 10.42 -2.71
CA SER A 67 -34.28 10.76 -1.75
C SER A 67 -34.70 12.24 -1.79
N LYS A 68 -34.27 12.98 -2.81
CA LYS A 68 -34.70 14.37 -3.09
C LYS A 68 -35.39 14.45 -4.44
N ASP A 69 -36.57 13.83 -4.55
CA ASP A 69 -37.56 14.29 -5.52
C ASP A 69 -38.27 15.51 -4.91
N PRO A 70 -38.23 16.69 -5.54
CA PRO A 70 -39.14 17.77 -5.21
C PRO A 70 -40.47 17.48 -5.92
N ASP A 71 -41.43 16.91 -5.17
CA ASP A 71 -42.84 16.97 -5.55
C ASP A 71 -43.27 18.45 -5.56
N GLU A 72 -43.45 19.02 -6.75
CA GLU A 72 -44.32 20.19 -7.01
C GLU A 72 -45.47 19.77 -7.94
#